data_AF-A0A3B8WL97-F1
#
_entry.id   AF-A0A3B8WL97-F1
#
_cell.length_a   1.000
_cell.length_b   1.000
_cell.length_c   1.000
_cell.angle_alpha   90.00
_cell.angle_beta   90.00
_cell.angle_gamma   90.00
#
_symmetry.space_group_name_H-M   'P 1'
#
loop_
_entity.id
_entity.type
_entity.pdbx_description
1 polymer ?
#
loop_
_entity_poly.entity_id
_entity_poly.type
_entity_poly.pdbx_seq_one_letter_code
_entity_poly.pdbx_strand_id
1 'polypeptide(L)'
;MSIRFFKHLVTSRLLRPVFIALLVAGLIQVVVSQWLISNQVERLVETAGTALEASSNNVSASFGETREDVRGRLERMRQKTTDELSAELTRQQTEQQERVAGNVRTAVMAEAQGLAEVLAAVAAPLIWDRDIPRLTDLVELADARESVLFAIYYDQYGERLTRYVDRTDDRVRTLMEQGEGRG
;
A
#
# COMPACT_ATOMS: atom_id res chain seq x y z
N MET A 1 -66.37 29.85 -49.16
CA MET A 1 -67.60 30.67 -48.98
C MET A 1 -67.37 32.08 -48.43
N SER A 2 -66.24 32.41 -47.77
CA SER A 2 -66.05 33.67 -47.01
C SER A 2 -65.73 34.93 -47.85
N ILE A 3 -65.06 34.78 -49.00
CA ILE A 3 -64.52 35.93 -49.77
C ILE A 3 -65.62 36.77 -50.47
N ARG A 4 -66.77 36.17 -50.82
CA ARG A 4 -67.89 36.89 -51.45
C ARG A 4 -68.67 37.77 -50.47
N PHE A 5 -68.79 37.35 -49.20
CA PHE A 5 -69.41 38.15 -48.13
C PHE A 5 -68.58 39.39 -47.79
N PHE A 6 -67.25 39.23 -47.76
CA PHE A 6 -66.31 40.32 -47.52
C PHE A 6 -66.41 41.42 -48.59
N LYS A 7 -66.59 41.05 -49.87
CA LYS A 7 -66.78 42.00 -50.97
C LYS A 7 -68.09 42.82 -50.85
N HIS A 8 -69.19 42.19 -50.41
CA HIS A 8 -70.47 42.90 -50.24
C HIS A 8 -70.49 43.85 -49.03
N LEU A 9 -69.77 43.54 -47.94
CA LEU A 9 -69.61 44.45 -46.80
C LEU A 9 -68.80 45.70 -47.15
N VAL A 10 -67.79 45.58 -48.02
CA VAL A 10 -66.89 46.68 -48.40
C VAL A 10 -67.54 47.67 -49.38
N THR A 11 -68.56 47.25 -50.15
CA THR A 11 -69.24 48.09 -51.16
C THR A 11 -70.42 48.90 -50.61
N SER A 12 -70.90 48.63 -49.39
CA SER A 12 -72.04 49.36 -48.80
C SER A 12 -71.61 50.66 -48.12
N ARG A 13 -72.18 51.80 -48.54
CA ARG A 13 -71.85 53.17 -48.08
C ARG A 13 -72.04 53.40 -46.57
N LEU A 14 -72.84 52.58 -45.89
CA LEU A 14 -73.09 52.67 -44.44
C LEU A 14 -72.16 51.78 -43.59
N LEU A 15 -71.61 50.69 -44.15
CA LEU A 15 -70.78 49.72 -43.39
C LEU A 15 -69.28 49.96 -43.49
N ARG A 16 -68.82 50.74 -44.47
CA ARG A 16 -67.40 51.07 -44.69
C ARG A 16 -66.69 51.68 -43.46
N PRO A 17 -67.24 52.67 -42.73
CA PRO A 17 -66.54 53.26 -41.59
C PRO A 17 -66.43 52.28 -40.40
N VAL A 18 -67.48 51.50 -40.14
CA VAL A 18 -67.50 50.50 -39.05
C VAL A 18 -66.51 49.37 -39.33
N PHE A 19 -66.42 48.94 -40.59
CA PHE A 19 -65.49 47.90 -41.00
C PHE A 19 -64.02 48.33 -40.85
N ILE A 20 -63.71 49.59 -41.19
CA ILE A 20 -62.35 50.15 -41.01
C ILE A 20 -62.00 50.23 -39.52
N ALA A 21 -62.91 50.70 -38.67
CA ALA A 21 -62.69 50.77 -37.23
C ALA A 21 -62.41 49.38 -36.62
N LEU A 22 -63.17 48.35 -37.02
CA LEU A 22 -62.94 46.98 -36.57
C LEU A 22 -61.61 46.40 -37.06
N LEU A 23 -61.23 46.70 -38.30
CA LEU A 23 -59.97 46.22 -38.87
C LEU A 23 -58.77 46.87 -38.18
N VAL A 24 -58.84 48.17 -37.89
CA VAL A 24 -57.81 48.90 -37.13
C VAL A 24 -57.74 48.40 -35.69
N ALA A 25 -58.88 48.22 -35.01
CA ALA A 25 -58.92 47.67 -33.66
C ALA A 25 -58.31 46.25 -33.60
N GLY A 26 -58.63 45.39 -34.56
CA GLY A 26 -58.04 44.06 -34.67
C GLY A 26 -56.53 44.10 -34.91
N LEU A 27 -56.04 45.01 -35.75
CA LEU A 27 -54.61 45.20 -35.99
C LEU A 27 -53.88 45.67 -34.72
N ILE A 28 -54.44 46.65 -34.02
CA ILE A 28 -53.88 47.15 -32.76
C ILE A 28 -53.84 46.03 -31.73
N GLN A 29 -54.92 45.24 -31.60
CA GLN A 29 -54.99 44.13 -30.67
C GLN A 29 -53.92 43.06 -30.95
N VAL A 30 -53.70 42.72 -32.23
CA VAL A 30 -52.65 41.78 -32.63
C VAL A 30 -51.27 42.35 -32.31
N VAL A 31 -51.00 43.62 -32.60
CA VAL A 31 -49.71 44.27 -32.33
C VAL A 31 -49.41 44.33 -30.83
N VAL A 32 -50.38 44.73 -30.02
CA VAL A 32 -50.24 44.78 -28.55
C VAL A 32 -50.00 43.38 -27.99
N SER A 33 -50.75 42.38 -28.46
CA SER A 33 -50.58 40.99 -28.02
C SER A 33 -49.20 40.44 -28.40
N GLN A 34 -48.72 40.73 -29.61
CA GLN A 34 -47.39 40.34 -30.07
C GLN A 34 -46.28 40.97 -29.22
N TRP A 35 -46.43 42.26 -28.90
CA TRP A 35 -45.48 43.01 -28.09
C TRP A 35 -45.44 42.53 -26.63
N LEU A 36 -46.60 42.20 -26.04
CA LEU A 36 -46.69 41.68 -24.67
C LEU A 36 -46.11 40.26 -24.55
N ILE A 37 -46.22 39.46 -25.61
CA ILE A 37 -45.64 38.11 -25.67
C ILE A 37 -44.12 38.20 -25.87
N SER A 38 -43.62 39.07 -26.75
CA SER A 38 -42.18 39.21 -26.97
C SER A 38 -41.47 39.70 -25.70
N ASN A 39 -42.02 40.69 -25.00
CA ASN A 39 -41.40 41.25 -23.80
C ASN A 39 -41.40 40.28 -22.60
N GLN A 40 -42.40 39.39 -22.50
CA GLN A 40 -42.44 38.38 -21.44
C GLN A 40 -41.49 37.22 -21.70
N VAL A 41 -41.35 36.80 -22.96
CA VAL A 41 -40.44 35.72 -23.36
C VAL A 41 -38.98 36.14 -23.15
N GLU A 42 -38.62 37.38 -23.46
CA GLU A 42 -37.25 37.88 -23.34
C GLU A 42 -36.77 37.91 -21.87
N ARG A 43 -37.62 38.36 -20.94
CA ARG A 43 -37.33 38.32 -19.50
C ARG A 43 -37.27 36.91 -18.94
N LEU A 44 -38.07 35.98 -19.46
CA LEU A 44 -38.05 34.58 -19.01
C LEU A 44 -36.78 33.85 -19.49
N VAL A 45 -36.34 34.14 -20.71
CA VAL A 45 -35.09 33.60 -21.28
C VAL A 45 -33.86 34.15 -20.57
N GLU A 46 -33.84 35.43 -20.22
CA GLU A 46 -32.72 36.04 -19.48
C GLU A 46 -32.63 35.51 -18.03
N THR A 47 -33.77 35.33 -17.36
CA THR A 47 -33.82 34.76 -16.00
C THR A 47 -33.48 33.26 -16.00
N ALA A 48 -33.94 32.52 -17.00
CA ALA A 48 -33.58 31.11 -17.17
C ALA A 48 -32.11 30.93 -17.54
N GLY A 49 -31.56 31.78 -18.42
CA GLY A 49 -30.15 31.76 -18.80
C GLY A 49 -29.23 32.04 -17.61
N THR A 50 -29.52 33.08 -16.84
CA THR A 50 -28.74 33.42 -15.62
C THR A 50 -28.85 32.37 -14.52
N ALA A 51 -30.05 31.79 -14.31
CA ALA A 51 -30.22 30.70 -13.35
C ALA A 51 -29.50 29.40 -13.78
N LEU A 52 -29.50 29.10 -15.08
CA LEU A 52 -28.84 27.92 -15.64
C LEU A 52 -27.31 28.08 -15.63
N GLU A 53 -26.79 29.28 -15.89
CA GLU A 53 -25.37 29.61 -15.81
C GLU A 53 -24.86 29.57 -14.36
N ALA A 54 -25.62 30.12 -13.41
CA ALA A 54 -25.32 30.01 -11.99
C ALA A 54 -25.34 28.53 -11.51
N SER A 55 -26.30 27.74 -11.98
CA SER A 55 -26.38 26.31 -11.68
C SER A 55 -25.20 25.54 -12.29
N SER A 56 -24.83 25.82 -13.53
CA SER A 56 -23.68 25.21 -14.23
C SER A 56 -22.36 25.51 -13.52
N ASN A 57 -22.15 26.74 -13.07
CA ASN A 57 -20.96 27.14 -12.32
C ASN A 57 -20.87 26.43 -10.96
N ASN A 58 -21.99 26.32 -10.24
CA ASN A 58 -22.03 25.65 -8.94
C ASN A 58 -21.78 24.13 -9.06
N VAL A 59 -22.39 23.50 -10.07
CA VAL A 59 -22.17 22.08 -10.39
C VAL A 59 -20.71 21.83 -10.79
N SER A 60 -20.12 22.70 -11.60
CA SER A 60 -18.70 22.59 -12.00
C SER A 60 -17.75 22.76 -10.82
N ALA A 61 -18.05 23.67 -9.88
CA ALA A 61 -17.29 23.84 -8.64
C ALA A 61 -17.38 22.59 -7.75
N SER A 62 -18.57 22.04 -7.56
CA SER A 62 -18.79 20.81 -6.80
C SER A 62 -18.07 19.59 -7.41
N PHE A 63 -18.07 19.47 -8.74
CA PHE A 63 -17.28 18.42 -9.42
C PHE A 63 -15.77 18.63 -9.27
N GLY A 64 -15.30 19.89 -9.28
CA GLY A 64 -13.91 20.23 -9.01
C GLY A 64 -13.48 19.79 -7.61
N GLU A 65 -14.25 20.18 -6.60
CA GLU A 65 -14.03 19.81 -5.18
C GLU A 65 -14.08 18.29 -4.97
N THR A 66 -15.07 17.62 -5.55
CA THR A 66 -15.19 16.15 -5.46
C THR A 66 -14.00 15.44 -6.09
N ARG A 67 -13.51 15.94 -7.23
CA ARG A 67 -12.34 15.37 -7.91
C ARG A 67 -11.07 15.57 -7.10
N GLU A 68 -10.94 16.70 -6.41
CA GLU A 68 -9.82 16.99 -5.52
C GLU A 68 -9.87 16.11 -4.26
N ASP A 69 -11.04 15.96 -3.62
CA ASP A 69 -11.20 15.09 -2.45
C ASP A 69 -10.92 13.62 -2.81
N VAL A 70 -11.44 13.12 -3.93
CA VAL A 70 -11.15 11.76 -4.40
C VAL A 70 -9.66 11.56 -4.64
N ARG A 71 -8.97 12.51 -5.30
CA ARG A 71 -7.52 12.45 -5.49
C ARG A 71 -6.79 12.45 -4.14
N GLY A 72 -7.17 13.31 -3.21
CA GLY A 72 -6.58 13.37 -1.87
C GLY A 72 -6.79 12.07 -1.08
N ARG A 73 -7.95 11.42 -1.21
CA ARG A 73 -8.22 10.11 -0.60
C ARG A 73 -7.40 9.00 -1.24
N LEU A 74 -7.27 8.98 -2.55
CA LEU A 74 -6.46 8.00 -3.28
C LEU A 74 -4.97 8.14 -2.92
N GLU A 75 -4.47 9.38 -2.84
CA GLU A 75 -3.08 9.64 -2.44
C GLU A 75 -2.81 9.17 -1.01
N ARG A 76 -3.70 9.53 -0.07
CA ARG A 76 -3.62 9.07 1.34
C ARG A 76 -3.71 7.56 1.46
N MET A 77 -4.59 6.92 0.70
CA MET A 77 -4.72 5.46 0.69
C MET A 77 -3.47 4.80 0.09
N ARG A 78 -2.95 5.30 -1.04
CA ARG A 78 -1.70 4.80 -1.63
C ARG A 78 -0.55 4.89 -0.63
N GLN A 79 -0.41 6.03 0.03
CA GLN A 79 0.64 6.25 1.00
C GLN A 79 0.48 5.31 2.20
N LYS A 80 -0.72 5.23 2.79
CA LYS A 80 -1.01 4.31 3.88
C LYS A 80 -0.75 2.85 3.52
N THR A 81 -1.17 2.39 2.34
CA THR A 81 -0.92 1.02 1.87
C THR A 81 0.56 0.77 1.64
N THR A 82 1.31 1.75 1.14
CA THR A 82 2.76 1.62 0.93
C THR A 82 3.48 1.52 2.28
N ASP A 83 3.11 2.36 3.24
CA ASP A 83 3.70 2.36 4.58
C ASP A 83 3.38 1.06 5.33
N GLU A 84 2.11 0.62 5.32
CA GLU A 84 1.69 -0.64 5.93
C GLU A 84 2.37 -1.85 5.29
N LEU A 85 2.45 -1.90 3.95
CA LEU A 85 3.13 -2.99 3.24
C LEU A 85 4.63 -3.01 3.54
N SER A 86 5.28 -1.84 3.56
CA SER A 86 6.72 -1.75 3.87
C SER A 86 7.01 -2.18 5.31
N ALA A 87 6.19 -1.76 6.26
CA ALA A 87 6.31 -2.17 7.66
C ALA A 87 6.11 -3.68 7.82
N GLU A 88 5.08 -4.23 7.18
CA GLU A 88 4.78 -5.66 7.24
C GLU A 88 5.85 -6.51 6.56
N LEU A 89 6.37 -6.09 5.39
CA LEU A 89 7.49 -6.77 4.73
C LEU A 89 8.76 -6.74 5.58
N THR A 90 9.05 -5.62 6.24
CA THR A 90 10.21 -5.50 7.15
C THR A 90 10.06 -6.44 8.35
N ARG A 91 8.87 -6.49 8.94
CA ARG A 91 8.54 -7.41 10.04
C ARG A 91 8.72 -8.86 9.62
N GLN A 92 8.11 -9.26 8.50
CA GLN A 92 8.23 -10.61 7.97
C GLN A 92 9.68 -10.96 7.64
N GLN A 93 10.42 -10.07 6.99
CA GLN A 93 11.83 -10.31 6.67
C GLN A 93 12.65 -10.53 7.95
N THR A 94 12.42 -9.75 9.00
CA THR A 94 13.11 -9.89 10.29
C THR A 94 12.79 -11.23 10.95
N GLU A 95 11.51 -11.60 11.01
CA GLU A 95 11.07 -12.89 11.55
C GLU A 95 11.62 -14.07 10.74
N GLN A 96 11.67 -13.95 9.41
CA GLN A 96 12.27 -14.97 8.56
C GLN A 96 13.77 -15.12 8.83
N GLN A 97 14.51 -14.01 8.94
CA GLN A 97 15.94 -14.05 9.25
C GLN A 97 16.19 -14.69 10.61
N GLU A 98 15.41 -14.35 11.64
CA GLU A 98 15.54 -14.93 12.97
C GLU A 98 15.24 -16.43 12.97
N ARG A 99 14.17 -16.85 12.27
CA ARG A 99 13.86 -18.28 12.11
C ARG A 99 14.95 -19.05 11.36
N VAL A 100 15.49 -18.47 10.28
CA VAL A 100 16.58 -19.10 9.52
C VAL A 100 17.83 -19.20 10.39
N ALA A 101 18.21 -18.12 11.07
CA ALA A 101 19.35 -18.11 11.99
C ALA A 101 19.16 -19.13 13.14
N GLY A 102 17.96 -19.21 13.70
CA GLY A 102 17.59 -20.17 14.72
C GLY A 102 17.70 -21.61 14.21
N ASN A 103 17.12 -21.92 13.05
CA ASN A 103 17.18 -23.25 12.45
C ASN A 103 18.62 -23.67 12.12
N VAL A 104 19.43 -22.76 11.56
CA VAL A 104 20.86 -23.02 11.29
C VAL A 104 21.60 -23.28 12.59
N ARG A 105 21.39 -22.45 13.63
CA ARG A 105 21.99 -22.68 14.96
C ARG A 105 21.61 -24.04 15.53
N THR A 106 20.33 -24.41 15.49
CA THR A 106 19.86 -25.70 15.98
C THR A 106 20.47 -26.87 15.20
N ALA A 107 20.57 -26.76 13.88
CA ALA A 107 21.19 -27.80 13.05
C ALA A 107 22.68 -27.97 13.37
N VAL A 108 23.43 -26.86 13.45
CA VAL A 108 24.86 -26.89 13.81
C VAL A 108 25.06 -27.46 15.23
N MET A 109 24.23 -27.06 16.19
CA MET A 109 24.29 -27.58 17.56
C MET A 109 23.95 -29.08 17.62
N ALA A 110 22.96 -29.54 16.86
CA ALA A 110 22.59 -30.96 16.79
C ALA A 110 23.72 -31.80 16.17
N GLU A 111 24.39 -31.27 15.14
CA GLU A 111 25.56 -31.92 14.54
C GLU A 111 26.72 -32.01 15.55
N ALA A 112 27.06 -30.89 16.19
CA ALA A 112 28.12 -30.84 17.20
C ALA A 112 27.82 -31.78 18.37
N GLN A 113 26.56 -31.85 18.83
CA GLN A 113 26.12 -32.77 19.87
C GLN A 113 26.28 -34.23 19.44
N GLY A 114 25.87 -34.59 18.22
CA GLY A 114 26.04 -35.95 17.69
C GLY A 114 27.51 -36.35 17.59
N LEU A 115 28.38 -35.43 17.18
CA LEU A 115 29.83 -35.64 17.18
C LEU A 115 30.36 -35.83 18.60
N ALA A 116 29.92 -35.02 19.56
CA ALA A 116 30.31 -35.14 20.96
C ALA A 116 29.89 -36.50 21.55
N GLU A 117 28.71 -37.02 21.21
CA GLU A 117 28.25 -38.34 21.66
C GLU A 117 29.10 -39.47 21.11
N VAL A 118 29.45 -39.44 19.82
CA VAL A 118 30.35 -40.42 19.20
C VAL A 118 31.74 -40.35 19.83
N LEU A 119 32.27 -39.15 20.00
CA LEU A 119 33.58 -38.90 20.62
C LEU A 119 33.60 -39.35 22.09
N ALA A 120 32.51 -39.17 22.83
CA ALA A 120 32.39 -39.65 24.20
C ALA A 120 32.38 -41.18 24.28
N ALA A 121 31.66 -41.85 23.38
CA ALA A 121 31.62 -43.31 23.32
C ALA A 121 32.99 -43.93 23.03
N VAL A 122 33.77 -43.32 22.13
CA VAL A 122 35.12 -43.79 21.79
C VAL A 122 36.15 -43.43 22.87
N ALA A 123 35.95 -42.32 23.60
CA ALA A 123 36.88 -41.87 24.63
C ALA A 123 36.81 -42.65 25.94
N ALA A 124 35.68 -43.30 26.27
CA ALA A 124 35.51 -44.02 27.54
C ALA A 124 36.67 -44.99 27.89
N PRO A 125 37.11 -45.91 27.02
CA PRO A 125 38.27 -46.76 27.31
C PRO A 125 39.59 -45.98 27.37
N LEU A 126 39.77 -44.94 26.55
CA LEU A 126 40.99 -44.13 26.52
C LEU A 126 41.17 -43.30 27.79
N ILE A 127 40.07 -42.81 28.37
CA ILE A 127 40.06 -42.11 29.66
C ILE A 127 40.46 -43.08 30.78
N TRP A 128 39.94 -44.31 30.76
CA TRP A 128 40.28 -45.34 31.74
C TRP A 128 41.77 -45.71 31.69
N ASP A 129 42.31 -45.86 30.48
CA ASP A 129 43.72 -46.17 30.25
C ASP A 129 44.64 -44.94 30.37
N ARG A 130 44.08 -43.75 30.65
CA ARG A 130 44.78 -42.46 30.70
C ARG A 130 45.63 -42.18 29.46
N ASP A 131 45.13 -42.58 28.29
CA ASP A 131 45.80 -42.35 27.01
C ASP A 131 45.54 -40.92 26.51
N ILE A 132 46.21 -39.96 27.16
CA ILE A 132 46.09 -38.52 26.86
C ILE A 132 46.49 -38.18 25.41
N PRO A 133 47.55 -38.78 24.81
CA PRO A 133 47.87 -38.55 23.40
C PRO A 133 46.71 -38.91 22.48
N ARG A 134 46.11 -40.10 22.62
CA ARG A 134 44.97 -40.48 21.77
C ARG A 134 43.73 -39.64 22.01
N LEU A 135 43.48 -39.21 23.25
CA LEU A 135 42.40 -38.25 23.54
C LEU A 135 42.65 -36.89 22.88
N THR A 136 43.91 -36.48 22.76
CA THR A 136 44.30 -35.25 22.07
C THR A 136 44.09 -35.36 20.56
N ASP A 137 44.43 -36.50 19.95
CA ASP A 137 44.17 -36.77 18.53
C ASP A 137 42.66 -36.73 18.21
N LEU A 138 41.81 -37.25 19.11
CA LEU A 138 40.35 -37.18 18.96
C LEU A 138 39.84 -35.73 19.05
N VAL A 139 40.42 -34.91 19.92
CA VAL A 139 40.10 -33.49 20.02
C VAL A 139 40.52 -32.74 18.77
N GLU A 140 41.73 -32.99 18.24
CA GLU A 140 42.21 -32.38 17.00
C GLU A 140 41.31 -32.74 15.81
N LEU A 141 40.86 -33.99 15.71
CA LEU A 141 39.93 -34.44 14.69
C LEU A 141 38.53 -33.79 14.82
N ALA A 142 38.11 -33.52 16.05
CA ALA A 142 36.85 -32.83 16.33
C ALA A 142 36.93 -31.34 15.94
N ASP A 143 38.05 -30.69 16.30
CA ASP A 143 38.29 -29.26 16.07
C ASP A 143 38.44 -28.92 14.58
N ALA A 144 38.91 -29.88 13.76
CA ALA A 144 38.98 -29.75 12.31
C ALA A 144 37.60 -29.62 11.62
N ARG A 145 36.48 -29.79 12.34
CA ARG A 145 35.12 -29.68 11.79
C ARG A 145 34.59 -28.25 11.95
N GLU A 146 33.98 -27.72 10.91
CA GLU A 146 33.44 -26.35 10.92
C GLU A 146 32.38 -26.10 12.02
N SER A 147 31.62 -27.15 12.38
CA SER A 147 30.58 -27.13 13.42
C SER A 147 31.13 -27.10 14.84
N VAL A 148 32.44 -27.31 15.02
CA VAL A 148 33.15 -27.30 16.30
C VAL A 148 34.13 -26.12 16.31
N LEU A 149 34.23 -25.47 17.47
CA LEU A 149 35.12 -24.33 17.69
C LEU A 149 36.27 -24.67 18.66
N PHE A 150 35.98 -25.53 19.64
CA PHE A 150 36.96 -26.15 20.51
C PHE A 150 36.34 -27.42 21.12
N ALA A 151 37.16 -28.44 21.38
CA ALA A 151 36.74 -29.69 22.06
C ALA A 151 37.70 -30.02 23.21
N ILE A 152 37.17 -30.49 24.35
CA ILE A 152 37.97 -30.74 25.55
C ILE A 152 37.41 -31.94 26.29
N TYR A 153 38.29 -32.84 26.74
CA TYR A 153 37.94 -33.86 27.70
C TYR A 153 38.27 -33.41 29.12
N TYR A 154 37.34 -33.66 30.02
CA TYR A 154 37.52 -33.47 31.47
C TYR A 154 37.55 -34.84 32.15
N ASP A 155 38.26 -34.92 33.27
CA ASP A 155 38.25 -36.09 34.13
C ASP A 155 37.03 -36.08 35.07
N GLN A 156 36.92 -37.13 35.89
CA GLN A 156 35.85 -37.28 36.88
C GLN A 156 35.85 -36.23 38.01
N TYR A 157 36.94 -35.46 38.16
CA TYR A 157 37.11 -34.38 39.13
C TYR A 157 36.94 -32.99 38.49
N GLY A 158 36.69 -32.92 37.18
CA GLY A 158 36.57 -31.67 36.43
C GLY A 158 37.91 -31.07 36.01
N GLU A 159 39.02 -31.81 36.14
CA GLU A 159 40.32 -31.38 35.61
C GLU A 159 40.41 -31.65 34.10
N ARG A 160 40.98 -30.69 33.36
CA ARG A 160 41.19 -30.80 31.91
C ARG A 160 42.21 -31.90 31.60
N LEU A 161 41.80 -32.88 30.80
CA LEU A 161 42.66 -33.97 30.31
C LEU A 161 43.43 -33.56 29.05
N THR A 162 42.80 -32.79 28.15
CA THR A 162 43.41 -32.30 26.91
C THR A 162 43.68 -30.79 26.98
N ARG A 163 44.74 -30.34 26.32
CA ARG A 163 45.14 -28.92 26.24
C ARG A 163 45.19 -28.38 24.81
N TYR A 164 44.75 -29.16 23.84
CA TYR A 164 44.75 -28.75 22.45
C TYR A 164 43.73 -27.64 22.20
N VAL A 165 44.15 -26.64 21.43
CA VAL A 165 43.34 -25.54 20.92
C VAL A 165 43.95 -25.14 19.58
N ASP A 166 43.17 -25.16 18.50
CA ASP A 166 43.65 -24.64 17.22
C ASP A 166 43.72 -23.11 17.26
N ARG A 167 44.94 -22.59 17.41
CA ARG A 167 45.21 -21.13 17.41
C ARG A 167 45.38 -20.56 16.00
N THR A 168 45.40 -21.42 14.98
CA THR A 168 45.45 -21.00 13.58
C THR A 168 44.09 -20.53 13.10
N ASP A 169 42.99 -21.05 13.66
CA ASP A 169 41.63 -20.57 13.39
C ASP A 169 41.44 -19.13 13.89
N ASP A 170 41.08 -18.24 12.96
CA ASP A 170 40.80 -16.83 13.25
C ASP A 170 39.61 -16.65 14.22
N ARG A 171 38.64 -17.58 14.23
CA ARG A 171 37.48 -17.58 15.16
C ARG A 171 37.94 -17.78 16.60
N VAL A 172 38.83 -18.73 16.82
CA VAL A 172 39.40 -19.04 18.15
C VAL A 172 40.26 -17.87 18.63
N ARG A 173 41.08 -17.29 17.75
CA ARG A 173 41.92 -16.13 18.06
C ARG A 173 41.09 -14.93 18.50
N THR A 174 40.02 -14.63 17.78
CA THR A 174 39.11 -13.52 18.10
C THR A 174 38.47 -13.69 19.49
N LEU A 175 38.03 -14.90 19.84
CA LEU A 175 37.42 -15.19 21.15
C LEU A 175 38.43 -15.19 22.30
N MET A 176 39.67 -15.59 22.03
CA MET A 176 40.77 -15.49 22.99
C MET A 176 41.14 -14.02 23.27
N GLU A 177 41.15 -13.17 22.25
CA GLU A 177 41.43 -11.73 22.37
C GLU A 177 40.32 -11.00 23.14
N GLN A 178 39.06 -11.41 22.97
CA GLN A 178 37.91 -10.85 23.69
C GLN A 178 37.85 -11.28 25.17
N GLY A 179 38.65 -12.28 25.58
CA GLY A 179 38.64 -12.82 26.94
C GLY A 179 37.34 -13.55 27.32
N GLU A 180 36.49 -13.85 26.35
CA GLU A 180 35.20 -14.54 26.55
C GLU A 180 35.33 -16.07 26.51
N GLY A 181 36.50 -16.58 26.14
CA GLY A 181 36.81 -18.01 26.23
C GLY A 181 36.99 -18.46 27.68
N ARG A 182 35.99 -19.15 28.25
CA ARG A 182 36.18 -19.90 29.50
C ARG A 182 37.05 -21.13 29.23
N GLY A 183 38.36 -20.90 29.33
CA GLY A 183 39.40 -21.92 29.45
C GLY A 183 39.40 -22.53 30.84
#